data_AF-A0A6B3GFD3-F1
#
_entry.id   AF-A0A6B3GFD3-F1
#
_cell.length_a   1.000
_cell.length_b   1.000
_cell.length_c   1.000
_cell.angle_alpha   90.00
_cell.angle_beta   90.00
_cell.angle_gamma   90.00
#
_symmetry.space_group_name_H-M   'P 1'
#
loop_
_entity.id
_entity.type
_entity.pdbx_description
1 polymer ?
#
loop_
_entity_poly.entity_id
_entity_poly.type
_entity_poly.pdbx_seq_one_letter_code
_entity_poly.pdbx_strand_id
1 'polypeptide(L)' 'MITLSATDVLDCEACWNAPVTAARQTSAGRDLLCEECAEGDYPRRVDLFPPFGIYGLTPRKLLNDGRHGSGPPKL' A
#
# COMPACT_ATOMS: atom_id res chain seq x y z
N MET A 1 -12.73 -13.09 -12.72
CA MET A 1 -13.25 -11.78 -12.26
C MET A 1 -13.01 -11.72 -10.76
N ILE A 2 -12.24 -10.75 -10.28
CA ILE A 2 -11.91 -10.61 -8.87
C ILE A 2 -13.10 -10.02 -8.09
N THR A 3 -13.31 -10.50 -6.87
CA THR A 3 -14.34 -9.96 -5.98
C THR A 3 -13.77 -8.80 -5.18
N LEU A 4 -14.24 -7.58 -5.49
CA LEU A 4 -13.84 -6.36 -4.78
C LEU A 4 -14.88 -6.01 -3.69
N SER A 5 -14.38 -5.61 -2.54
CA SER A 5 -15.14 -4.97 -1.46
C SER A 5 -15.31 -3.48 -1.75
N ALA A 6 -16.27 -2.83 -1.10
CA ALA A 6 -16.46 -1.38 -1.18
C ALA A 6 -15.26 -0.55 -0.69
N THR A 7 -14.36 -1.16 0.09
CA THR A 7 -13.15 -0.54 0.62
C THR A 7 -11.91 -0.76 -0.26
N ASP A 8 -12.06 -1.49 -1.36
CA ASP A 8 -10.92 -1.88 -2.19
C ASP A 8 -10.52 -0.79 -3.16
N VAL A 9 -9.21 -0.74 -3.44
CA VAL A 9 -8.68 0.14 -4.48
C VAL A 9 -9.15 -0.37 -5.83
N LEU A 10 -9.64 0.53 -6.68
CA LEU A 10 -10.12 0.20 -8.02
C LEU A 10 -9.00 0.27 -9.08
N ASP A 11 -7.93 0.98 -8.77
CA ASP A 11 -6.73 1.12 -9.59
C ASP A 11 -5.60 0.21 -9.09
N CYS A 12 -4.80 -0.33 -10.01
CA CYS A 12 -3.68 -1.22 -9.73
C CYS A 12 -2.69 -0.58 -8.76
N GLU A 13 -2.40 -1.25 -7.64
CA GLU A 13 -1.53 -0.74 -6.56
C GLU A 13 -0.05 -0.58 -6.97
N ALA A 14 0.38 -1.18 -8.08
CA ALA A 14 1.73 -1.03 -8.63
C ALA A 14 1.85 0.17 -9.59
N CYS A 15 0.97 0.28 -10.59
CA CYS A 15 1.08 1.31 -11.63
C CYS A 15 0.22 2.56 -11.38
N TRP A 16 -0.83 2.46 -10.54
CA TRP A 16 -1.83 3.52 -10.27
C TRP A 16 -2.47 4.11 -11.54
N ASN A 17 -2.59 3.33 -12.61
CA ASN A 17 -3.11 3.80 -13.89
C ASN A 17 -4.13 2.84 -14.52
N ALA A 18 -3.85 1.53 -14.48
CA ALA A 18 -4.76 0.51 -14.99
C ALA A 18 -5.74 0.05 -13.89
N PRO A 19 -6.97 -0.37 -14.24
CA PRO A 19 -7.91 -0.94 -13.28
C PRO A 19 -7.40 -2.28 -12.73
N VAL A 20 -7.83 -2.61 -11.51
CA VAL A 20 -7.52 -3.90 -10.89
C VAL A 20 -8.25 -5.02 -11.63
N THR A 21 -7.50 -6.04 -12.05
CA THR A 21 -8.05 -7.25 -12.69
C THR A 21 -7.61 -8.54 -12.01
N ALA A 22 -6.55 -8.49 -11.19
CA ALA A 22 -5.98 -9.60 -10.47
C ALA A 22 -5.80 -9.27 -8.98
N ALA A 23 -5.97 -10.29 -8.13
CA ALA A 23 -5.72 -10.19 -6.70
C ALA A 23 -4.69 -11.24 -6.31
N ARG A 24 -3.54 -10.80 -5.81
CA ARG A 24 -2.43 -11.67 -5.37
C ARG A 24 -2.44 -11.74 -3.84
N GLN A 25 -2.41 -12.94 -3.27
CA GLN A 25 -2.25 -13.09 -1.83
C GLN A 25 -0.78 -13.08 -1.44
N THR A 26 -0.42 -12.27 -0.45
CA THR A 26 0.91 -12.18 0.13
C THR A 26 0.84 -12.40 1.64
N SER A 27 1.99 -12.62 2.29
CA SER A 27 2.03 -12.76 3.75
C SER A 27 1.61 -11.48 4.50
N ALA A 28 1.63 -10.32 3.83
CA ALA A 28 1.24 -9.03 4.39
C ALA A 28 -0.23 -8.66 4.10
N GLY A 29 -0.95 -9.45 3.29
CA GLY A 29 -2.34 -9.18 2.93
C GLY A 29 -2.64 -9.60 1.49
N ARG A 30 -3.45 -8.78 0.81
CA ARG A 30 -3.74 -8.96 -0.62
C ARG A 30 -3.25 -7.74 -1.39
N ASP A 31 -2.64 -7.99 -2.53
CA ASP A 31 -2.26 -6.96 -3.49
C ASP A 31 -3.30 -6.94 -4.62
N LEU A 32 -3.79 -5.76 -4.94
CA LEU A 32 -4.76 -5.54 -6.00
C LEU A 32 -4.03 -4.96 -7.22
N LEU A 33 -3.88 -5.76 -8.27
CA LEU A 33 -3.03 -5.46 -9.44
C LEU A 33 -3.81 -5.57 -10.75
N CYS A 34 -3.31 -4.92 -11.80
CA CYS A 34 -3.66 -5.26 -13.17
C CYS A 34 -2.93 -6.55 -13.60
N GLU A 35 -3.39 -7.17 -14.67
CA GLU A 35 -2.86 -8.44 -15.19
C GLU A 35 -1.36 -8.35 -15.49
N GLU A 36 -0.94 -7.31 -16.20
CA GLU A 36 0.47 -7.07 -16.53
C GLU A 36 1.36 -6.93 -15.28
N CYS A 37 0.89 -6.20 -14.26
CA CYS A 37 1.64 -6.01 -13.02
C CYS A 37 1.67 -7.28 -12.17
N ALA A 38 0.61 -8.09 -12.20
CA ALA A 38 0.54 -9.36 -11.50
C ALA A 38 1.46 -10.41 -12.14
N GLU A 39 1.48 -10.51 -13.47
CA GLU A 39 2.37 -11.41 -14.21
C GLU A 39 3.84 -11.00 -14.08
N GLY A 40 4.12 -9.70 -14.11
CA GLY A 40 5.48 -9.17 -13.98
C GLY A 40 6.02 -9.11 -12.54
N ASP A 41 5.28 -9.64 -11.57
CA ASP A 41 5.63 -9.63 -10.14
C ASP A 41 6.01 -8.23 -9.61
N TYR A 42 5.32 -7.19 -10.10
CA TYR A 42 5.64 -5.83 -9.71
C TYR A 42 5.26 -5.57 -8.23
N PRO A 43 6.14 -4.93 -7.45
CA PRO A 43 5.81 -4.53 -6.08
C PRO A 43 4.80 -3.39 -6.09
N ARG A 44 4.00 -3.27 -5.03
CA ARG A 44 3.09 -2.14 -4.89
C ARG A 44 3.89 -0.86 -4.73
N ARG A 45 3.40 0.22 -5.32
CA ARG A 45 4.06 1.52 -5.25
C ARG A 45 4.20 2.02 -3.81
N VAL A 46 3.27 1.63 -2.93
CA VAL A 46 3.30 1.96 -1.49
C VAL A 46 4.44 1.23 -0.76
N ASP A 47 4.86 0.06 -1.25
CA ASP A 47 6.01 -0.66 -0.68
C ASP A 47 7.34 -0.03 -1.16
N LEU A 48 7.37 0.44 -2.42
CA LEU A 48 8.52 1.17 -2.98
C LEU A 48 8.67 2.58 -2.40
N PHE A 49 7.55 3.26 -2.21
CA PHE A 49 7.44 4.58 -1.63
C PHE A 49 6.46 4.49 -0.46
N PRO A 50 6.96 4.15 0.74
CA PRO A 50 6.14 4.21 1.94
C PRO A 50 5.42 5.56 2.00
N PRO A 51 4.21 5.67 2.56
CA PRO A 51 3.44 6.92 2.59
C PRO A 51 4.23 8.10 3.18
N PHE A 52 5.25 7.79 3.96
CA PHE A 52 6.19 8.73 4.57
C PHE A 52 7.44 9.00 3.71
N GLY A 53 7.81 8.09 2.81
CA GLY A 53 8.95 8.21 1.89
C GLY A 53 8.87 9.42 0.97
N ILE A 54 7.68 9.77 0.44
CA ILE A 54 7.48 10.99 -0.36
C ILE A 54 7.74 12.26 0.48
N TYR A 55 7.44 12.21 1.78
CA TYR A 55 7.70 13.31 2.72
C TYR A 55 9.10 13.24 3.35
N GLY A 56 9.96 12.28 2.95
CA GLY A 56 11.26 12.05 3.60
C GLY A 56 11.15 11.67 5.09
N LEU A 57 9.95 11.28 5.51
CA LEU A 57 9.62 10.82 6.84
C LEU A 57 9.91 9.31 6.86
N THR A 58 10.87 8.90 7.67
CA THR A 58 11.06 7.48 7.96
C THR A 58 10.21 7.12 9.17
N PRO A 59 9.84 5.84 9.39
CA PRO A 59 9.19 5.41 10.63
C PRO A 59 9.94 5.90 11.87
N ARG A 60 11.29 5.93 11.80
CA ARG A 60 12.16 6.47 12.84
C ARG A 60 11.98 7.97 13.09
N LYS A 61 11.72 8.78 12.06
CA LYS A 61 11.43 10.23 12.23
C LYS A 61 10.07 10.44 12.87
N LEU A 62 9.04 9.73 12.42
CA LEU A 62 7.69 9.85 12.98
C LEU A 62 7.61 9.42 14.45
N LEU A 63 8.32 8.35 14.81
CA LEU A 63 8.41 7.89 16.19
C LEU A 63 9.19 8.87 17.10
N ASN A 64 10.07 9.71 16.53
CA ASN A 64 10.91 10.64 17.28
C ASN A 64 10.48 12.12 17.18
N ASP A 65 9.50 12.46 16.32
CA ASP A 65 9.12 13.85 16.05
C ASP A 65 8.34 14.53 17.20
N GLY A 66 8.12 13.84 18.33
CA GLY A 66 7.55 14.39 19.58
C GLY A 66 6.10 14.91 19.49
N ARG A 67 5.61 15.15 18.27
CA ARG A 67 4.24 15.57 17.92
C ARG A 67 3.29 14.39 17.76
N HIS A 68 3.82 13.22 17.40
CA HIS A 68 3.11 11.96 17.48
C HIS A 68 3.44 11.38 18.84
N GLY A 69 2.57 11.61 19.82
CA GLY A 69 2.78 11.18 21.20
C GLY A 69 3.19 9.70 21.22
N SER A 70 4.36 9.41 21.79
CA SER A 70 4.77 8.05 22.07
C SER A 70 3.78 7.46 23.09
N GLY A 71 2.95 6.54 22.64
CA GLY A 71 1.98 5.85 23.49
C GLY A 71 0.87 5.19 22.66
N PRO A 72 0.18 4.18 23.22
CA PRO A 72 -1.02 3.66 22.59
C PRO A 72 -2.06 4.77 22.44
N PRO A 73 -2.94 4.70 21.41
CA PRO A 73 -4.00 5.68 21.24
C PRO A 73 -4.79 5.82 22.53
N LYS A 74 -4.92 7.06 23.04
CA LYS A 74 -5.80 7.33 24.19
C LYS A 74 -7.24 7.23 23.70
N LEU A 75 -7.98 6.30 24.30
CA LEU A 75 -9.44 6.18 24.21
C LEU A 75 -10.13 7.43 24.74
#